data_AF-A0AAN7SSI1-F1
#
_entry.id   AF-A0AAN7SSI1-F1
#
_cell.length_a   1.000
_cell.length_b   1.000
_cell.length_c   1.000
_cell.angle_alpha   90.00
_cell.angle_beta   90.00
_cell.angle_gamma   90.00
#
_symmetry.space_group_name_H-M   'P 1'
#
loop_
_entity.id
_entity.type
_entity.pdbx_description
1 polymer ?
#
loop_
_entity_poly.entity_id
_entity_poly.type
_entity_poly.pdbx_seq_one_letter_code
_entity_poly.pdbx_strand_id
1 'polypeptide(L)'
;MSYLSKLISFDNPAFCGYITYSSILVLKMMVMSILTGSQRKKHGVISSPEDAAMLKGKQIIESHPDVDRVRRAHLNDLENIPIFFLAGLGYVLTDPNPAIALNLFRMYTLARVAHTFVYAIYVVPQPARGISWGIGYAITGYMAVRTMLHFGRF
;
A
#
# COMPACT_ATOMS: atom_id res chain seq x y z
N MET A 1 -2.11 34.16 -4.43
CA MET A 1 -2.19 32.70 -4.17
C MET A 1 -1.85 32.45 -2.71
N SER A 2 -2.66 31.65 -2.01
CA SER A 2 -2.38 31.29 -0.61
C SER A 2 -1.14 30.40 -0.54
N TYR A 3 -0.44 30.39 0.60
CA TYR A 3 0.71 29.51 0.79
C TYR A 3 0.34 28.04 0.56
N LEU A 4 -0.84 27.64 1.07
CA LEU A 4 -1.41 26.33 0.83
C LEU A 4 -1.58 26.02 -0.67
N SER A 5 -2.10 26.97 -1.47
CA SER A 5 -2.30 26.73 -2.90
C SER A 5 -1.00 26.51 -3.67
N LYS A 6 0.14 27.03 -3.17
CA LYS A 6 1.45 26.73 -3.75
C LYS A 6 1.91 25.31 -3.43
N LEU A 7 1.67 24.85 -2.20
CA LEU A 7 2.08 23.51 -1.76
C LEU A 7 1.33 22.40 -2.49
N ILE A 8 0.04 22.60 -2.77
CA ILE A 8 -0.81 21.66 -3.53
C ILE A 8 -0.91 22.01 -5.03
N SER A 9 -0.03 22.89 -5.53
CA SER A 9 0.04 23.20 -6.96
C SER A 9 0.73 22.08 -7.73
N PHE A 10 0.39 21.93 -9.01
CA PHE A 10 1.10 21.05 -9.94
C PHE A 10 2.54 21.53 -10.24
N ASP A 11 2.87 22.78 -9.89
CA ASP A 11 4.23 23.29 -9.98
C ASP A 11 5.13 22.73 -8.86
N ASN A 12 4.55 22.20 -7.78
CA ASN A 12 5.31 21.61 -6.68
C ASN A 12 5.70 20.15 -7.02
N PRO A 13 6.98 19.84 -7.26
CA PRO A 13 7.39 18.48 -7.64
C PRO A 13 7.15 17.46 -6.51
N ALA A 14 7.17 17.90 -5.24
CA ALA A 14 6.87 17.01 -4.11
C ALA A 14 5.40 16.59 -4.11
N PHE A 15 4.48 17.52 -4.38
CA PHE A 15 3.05 17.23 -4.46
C PHE A 15 2.72 16.35 -5.68
N CYS A 16 3.25 16.71 -6.86
CA CYS A 16 3.09 15.89 -8.07
C CYS A 16 3.63 14.48 -7.87
N GLY A 17 4.81 14.36 -7.25
CA GLY A 17 5.39 13.08 -6.86
C GLY A 17 4.47 12.28 -5.93
N TYR A 18 4.01 12.91 -4.85
CA TYR A 18 3.08 12.29 -3.90
C TYR A 18 1.83 11.74 -4.58
N ILE A 19 1.16 12.54 -5.41
CA ILE A 19 -0.04 12.11 -6.15
C ILE A 19 0.29 10.94 -7.08
N THR A 20 1.36 11.04 -7.86
CA THR A 20 1.77 10.00 -8.83
C THR A 20 2.02 8.66 -8.14
N TYR A 21 2.84 8.63 -7.09
CA TYR A 21 3.16 7.40 -6.37
C TYR A 21 1.97 6.86 -5.57
N SER A 22 1.10 7.75 -5.07
CA SER A 22 -0.15 7.32 -4.42
C SER A 22 -1.09 6.65 -5.40
N SER A 23 -1.26 7.18 -6.62
CA SER A 23 -2.05 6.55 -7.67
C SER A 23 -1.51 5.17 -8.06
N ILE A 24 -0.19 5.01 -8.16
CA ILE A 24 0.44 3.70 -8.42
C ILE A 24 0.09 2.70 -7.31
N LEU A 25 0.14 3.11 -6.05
CA LEU A 25 -0.21 2.25 -4.91
C LEU A 25 -1.69 1.88 -4.89
N VAL A 26 -2.59 2.80 -5.25
CA VAL A 26 -4.02 2.52 -5.40
C VAL A 26 -4.25 1.46 -6.48
N LEU A 27 -3.67 1.64 -7.67
CA LEU A 27 -3.78 0.68 -8.76
C LEU A 27 -3.26 -0.69 -8.34
N LYS A 28 -2.14 -0.74 -7.60
CA LYS A 28 -1.60 -1.98 -7.05
C LYS A 28 -2.58 -2.66 -6.07
N MET A 29 -3.23 -1.92 -5.17
CA MET A 29 -4.26 -2.49 -4.29
C MET A 29 -5.46 -3.04 -5.07
N MET A 30 -5.89 -2.37 -6.14
CA MET A 30 -6.93 -2.87 -7.03
C MET A 30 -6.53 -4.20 -7.68
N VAL A 31 -5.29 -4.31 -8.18
CA VAL A 31 -4.73 -5.56 -8.73
C VAL A 31 -4.72 -6.68 -7.68
N MET A 32 -4.40 -6.39 -6.42
CA MET A 32 -4.42 -7.38 -5.33
C MET A 32 -5.81 -7.96 -5.08
N SER A 33 -6.87 -7.15 -5.20
CA SER A 33 -8.25 -7.62 -5.12
C SER A 33 -8.57 -8.62 -6.23
N ILE A 34 -8.20 -8.27 -7.48
CA ILE A 34 -8.39 -9.15 -8.65
C ILE A 34 -7.61 -10.46 -8.49
N LEU A 35 -6.35 -10.40 -8.05
CA LEU A 35 -5.53 -11.59 -7.79
C LEU A 35 -6.16 -12.52 -6.75
N THR A 36 -6.72 -11.95 -5.68
CA THR A 36 -7.44 -12.74 -4.65
C THR A 36 -8.63 -13.47 -5.27
N GLY A 37 -9.43 -12.78 -6.10
CA GLY A 37 -10.55 -13.38 -6.82
C GLY A 37 -10.15 -14.48 -7.80
N SER A 38 -9.07 -14.27 -8.56
CA SER A 38 -8.53 -15.28 -9.48
C SER A 38 -8.01 -16.52 -8.76
N GLN A 39 -7.33 -16.37 -7.62
CA GLN A 39 -6.87 -17.51 -6.82
C GLN A 39 -8.04 -18.30 -6.21
N ARG A 40 -9.09 -17.61 -5.76
CA ARG A 40 -10.31 -18.27 -5.28
C ARG A 40 -10.97 -19.11 -6.38
N LYS A 41 -11.10 -18.56 -7.59
CA LYS A 41 -11.63 -19.28 -8.75
C LYS A 41 -10.76 -20.49 -9.11
N LYS A 42 -9.43 -20.31 -9.14
CA LYS A 42 -8.47 -21.38 -9.49
C LYS A 42 -8.53 -22.56 -8.50
N HIS A 43 -8.63 -22.27 -7.22
CA HIS A 43 -8.61 -23.28 -6.15
C HIS A 43 -10.01 -23.72 -5.68
N GLY A 44 -11.08 -23.21 -6.30
CA GLY A 44 -12.46 -23.55 -5.93
C GLY A 44 -12.84 -23.13 -4.52
N VAL A 45 -12.18 -22.10 -3.97
CA VAL A 45 -12.45 -21.58 -2.61
C VAL A 45 -13.71 -20.74 -2.66
N ILE A 46 -14.78 -21.27 -2.08
CA ILE A 46 -16.09 -20.65 -1.98
C ILE A 46 -16.25 -20.19 -0.53
N SER A 47 -16.21 -18.88 -0.30
CA SER A 47 -16.26 -18.30 1.05
C SER A 47 -17.64 -17.76 1.45
N SER A 48 -18.58 -17.63 0.50
CA SER A 48 -19.93 -17.11 0.75
C SER A 48 -20.97 -18.20 0.50
N PRO A 49 -22.01 -18.33 1.35
CA PRO A 49 -23.15 -19.22 1.08
C PRO A 49 -23.89 -18.88 -0.21
N GLU A 50 -23.92 -17.60 -0.62
CA GLU A 50 -24.51 -17.16 -1.89
C GLU A 50 -23.74 -17.71 -3.10
N ASP A 51 -22.41 -17.69 -3.04
CA ASP A 51 -21.54 -18.25 -4.07
C ASP A 51 -21.68 -19.79 -4.15
N ALA A 52 -21.88 -20.45 -3.01
CA ALA A 52 -22.11 -21.91 -2.94
C ALA A 52 -23.45 -22.31 -3.56
N ALA A 53 -24.49 -21.49 -3.37
CA ALA A 53 -25.80 -21.67 -4.00
C ALA A 53 -25.73 -21.47 -5.52
N MET A 54 -25.01 -20.45 -6.01
CA MET A 54 -24.78 -20.24 -7.44
C MET A 54 -23.97 -21.35 -8.11
N LEU A 55 -23.02 -21.98 -7.39
CA LEU A 55 -22.13 -23.03 -7.92
C LEU A 55 -22.68 -24.46 -7.78
N LYS A 56 -24.01 -24.62 -7.66
CA LYS A 56 -24.73 -25.90 -7.61
C LYS A 56 -24.38 -26.77 -6.39
N GLY A 57 -24.27 -26.18 -5.20
CA GLY A 57 -24.14 -26.94 -3.95
C GLY A 57 -22.75 -27.52 -3.69
N LYS A 58 -21.70 -26.93 -4.26
CA LYS A 58 -20.32 -27.24 -3.87
C LYS A 58 -20.10 -26.85 -2.40
N GLN A 59 -19.39 -27.70 -1.65
CA GLN A 59 -19.07 -27.46 -0.25
C GLN A 59 -18.28 -26.15 -0.09
N ILE A 60 -18.58 -25.42 0.98
CA ILE A 60 -17.82 -24.24 1.39
C ILE A 60 -16.40 -24.72 1.73
N ILE A 61 -15.44 -24.36 0.87
CA ILE A 61 -14.02 -24.53 1.14
C ILE A 61 -13.54 -23.17 1.59
N GLU A 62 -13.45 -22.97 2.91
CA GLU A 62 -13.16 -21.66 3.50
C GLU A 62 -11.72 -21.18 3.30
N SER A 63 -10.77 -22.11 3.17
CA SER A 63 -9.34 -21.77 3.14
C SER A 63 -8.57 -22.57 2.10
N HIS A 64 -7.66 -21.88 1.42
CA HIS A 64 -6.59 -22.49 0.64
C HIS A 64 -5.32 -21.69 0.93
N PRO A 65 -4.17 -22.35 1.20
CA PRO A 65 -2.94 -21.66 1.60
C PRO A 65 -2.54 -20.52 0.65
N ASP A 66 -2.74 -20.69 -0.66
CA ASP A 66 -2.42 -19.65 -1.65
C ASP A 66 -3.40 -18.48 -1.65
N VAL A 67 -4.69 -18.72 -1.39
CA VAL A 67 -5.69 -17.64 -1.23
C VAL A 67 -5.40 -16.84 0.03
N ASP A 68 -5.08 -17.52 1.13
CA ASP A 68 -4.76 -16.86 2.40
C ASP A 68 -3.44 -16.08 2.35
N ARG A 69 -2.49 -16.52 1.51
CA ARG A 69 -1.26 -15.76 1.24
C ARG A 69 -1.58 -14.44 0.53
N VAL A 70 -2.33 -14.47 -0.57
CA VAL A 70 -2.69 -13.23 -1.28
C VAL A 70 -3.53 -12.32 -0.39
N ARG A 71 -4.46 -12.88 0.40
CA ARG A 71 -5.27 -12.11 1.36
C ARG A 71 -4.41 -11.43 2.42
N ARG A 72 -3.43 -12.12 3.02
CA ARG A 72 -2.52 -11.52 4.00
C ARG A 72 -1.63 -10.42 3.40
N ALA A 73 -1.15 -10.61 2.16
CA ALA A 73 -0.44 -9.54 1.45
C ALA A 73 -1.33 -8.31 1.24
N HIS A 74 -2.58 -8.52 0.82
CA HIS A 74 -3.53 -7.44 0.61
C HIS A 74 -3.93 -6.74 1.92
N LEU A 75 -4.10 -7.48 3.02
CA LEU A 75 -4.34 -6.90 4.34
C LEU A 75 -3.16 -6.03 4.80
N ASN A 76 -1.92 -6.49 4.59
CA ASN A 76 -0.76 -5.65 4.92
C ASN A 76 -0.73 -4.36 4.09
N ASP A 77 -1.13 -4.42 2.82
CA ASP A 77 -1.26 -3.23 1.99
C ASP A 77 -2.34 -2.28 2.52
N LEU A 78 -3.49 -2.81 2.94
CA LEU A 78 -4.59 -2.05 3.56
C LEU A 78 -4.19 -1.42 4.90
N GLU A 79 -3.30 -2.05 5.67
CA GLU A 79 -2.80 -1.48 6.92
C GLU A 79 -1.76 -0.38 6.70
N ASN A 80 -0.90 -0.49 5.67
CA ASN A 80 0.26 0.39 5.53
C ASN A 80 0.07 1.54 4.54
N ILE A 81 -0.60 1.29 3.41
CA ILE A 81 -0.73 2.27 2.32
C ILE A 81 -1.62 3.46 2.73
N PRO A 82 -2.78 3.28 3.40
CA PRO A 82 -3.58 4.41 3.89
C PRO A 82 -2.83 5.29 4.90
N ILE A 83 -2.03 4.68 5.78
CA ILE A 83 -1.20 5.43 6.73
C ILE A 83 -0.15 6.26 5.97
N PHE A 84 0.47 5.69 4.93
CA PHE A 84 1.37 6.43 4.05
C PHE A 84 0.67 7.58 3.32
N PHE A 85 -0.57 7.42 2.85
CA PHE A 85 -1.30 8.52 2.22
C PHE A 85 -1.46 9.72 3.15
N LEU A 86 -1.85 9.48 4.41
CA LEU A 86 -1.98 10.54 5.40
C LEU A 86 -0.63 11.16 5.78
N ALA A 87 0.37 10.33 6.09
CA ALA A 87 1.70 10.81 6.46
C ALA A 87 2.40 11.55 5.32
N GLY A 88 2.25 11.07 4.08
CA GLY A 88 2.81 11.67 2.88
C GLY A 88 2.16 13.02 2.57
N LEU A 89 0.84 13.13 2.71
CA LEU A 89 0.14 14.42 2.56
C LEU A 89 0.63 15.42 3.61
N GLY A 90 0.66 15.01 4.88
CA GLY A 90 1.20 15.83 5.97
C GLY A 90 2.63 16.30 5.69
N TYR A 91 3.48 15.40 5.19
CA TYR A 91 4.87 15.72 4.86
C TYR A 91 4.98 16.74 3.71
N VAL A 92 4.20 16.60 2.64
CA VAL A 92 4.16 17.60 1.54
C VAL A 92 3.76 18.98 2.06
N LEU A 93 2.83 19.04 3.02
CA LEU A 93 2.41 20.30 3.63
C LEU A 93 3.50 20.99 4.47
N THR A 94 4.59 20.29 4.82
CA THR A 94 5.74 20.88 5.52
C THR A 94 6.74 21.60 4.60
N ASP A 95 6.43 21.73 3.31
CA ASP A 95 7.32 22.25 2.26
C ASP A 95 8.70 21.55 2.25
N PRO A 96 8.73 20.21 2.08
CA PRO A 96 9.96 19.45 2.15
C PRO A 96 10.80 19.67 0.90
N ASN A 97 12.11 19.41 1.00
CA ASN A 97 12.97 19.36 -0.18
C ASN A 97 12.43 18.32 -1.19
N PRO A 98 12.09 18.72 -2.43
CA PRO A 98 11.44 17.84 -3.40
C PRO A 98 12.26 16.59 -3.74
N ALA A 99 13.60 16.68 -3.76
CA ALA A 99 14.45 15.53 -4.07
C ALA A 99 14.34 14.45 -2.98
N ILE A 100 14.30 14.87 -1.71
CA ILE A 100 14.15 13.95 -0.57
C ILE A 100 12.75 13.33 -0.60
N ALA A 101 11.71 14.16 -0.77
CA ALA A 101 10.32 13.69 -0.81
C ALA A 101 10.10 12.66 -1.93
N LEU A 102 10.58 12.95 -3.14
CA LEU A 102 10.49 12.03 -4.29
C LEU A 102 11.19 10.69 -4.02
N ASN A 103 12.38 10.73 -3.41
CA ASN A 103 13.10 9.51 -3.08
C ASN A 103 12.38 8.68 -2.01
N LEU A 104 11.78 9.32 -1.00
CA LEU A 104 10.98 8.63 0.01
C LEU A 104 9.75 7.95 -0.61
N PHE A 105 9.02 8.65 -1.48
CA PHE A 105 7.86 8.08 -2.17
C PHE A 105 8.25 6.91 -3.08
N ARG A 106 9.33 7.06 -3.86
CA ARG A 106 9.89 5.98 -4.70
C ARG A 106 10.25 4.75 -3.87
N MET A 107 11.03 4.94 -2.81
CA MET A 107 11.49 3.85 -1.95
C MET A 107 10.31 3.15 -1.26
N TYR A 108 9.32 3.91 -0.80
CA TYR A 108 8.10 3.33 -0.22
C TYR A 108 7.34 2.48 -1.25
N THR A 109 7.09 3.03 -2.45
CA THR A 109 6.38 2.31 -3.51
C THR A 109 7.13 1.05 -3.93
N LEU A 110 8.44 1.14 -4.14
CA LEU A 110 9.28 -0.03 -4.48
C LEU A 110 9.25 -1.07 -3.36
N ALA A 111 9.36 -0.67 -2.09
CA ALA A 111 9.28 -1.59 -0.96
C ALA A 111 7.92 -2.30 -0.90
N ARG A 112 6.81 -1.60 -1.18
CA ARG A 112 5.47 -2.21 -1.20
C ARG A 112 5.27 -3.15 -2.38
N VAL A 113 5.79 -2.82 -3.56
CA VAL A 113 5.72 -3.71 -4.73
C VAL A 113 6.58 -4.97 -4.49
N ALA A 114 7.80 -4.79 -3.97
CA ALA A 114 8.68 -5.90 -3.60
C ALA A 114 8.05 -6.80 -2.53
N HIS A 115 7.43 -6.22 -1.49
CA HIS A 115 6.73 -6.98 -0.45
C HIS A 115 5.64 -7.87 -1.06
N THR A 116 4.81 -7.34 -1.96
CA THR A 116 3.78 -8.13 -2.65
C THR A 116 4.38 -9.24 -3.52
N PHE A 117 5.44 -8.96 -4.25
CA PHE A 117 6.10 -9.96 -5.10
C PHE A 117 6.65 -11.13 -4.26
N VAL A 118 7.35 -10.82 -3.16
CA VAL A 118 7.97 -11.78 -2.24
C VAL A 118 6.95 -12.52 -1.34
N TYR A 119 5.75 -11.97 -1.19
CA TYR A 119 4.70 -12.56 -0.37
C TYR A 119 3.73 -13.42 -1.17
N ALA A 120 3.25 -12.88 -2.30
CA ALA A 120 2.14 -13.44 -3.06
C ALA A 120 2.59 -14.25 -4.29
N ILE A 121 3.72 -13.90 -4.92
CA ILE A 121 4.14 -14.49 -6.20
C ILE A 121 5.28 -15.48 -6.00
N TYR A 122 6.34 -15.08 -5.30
CA TYR A 122 7.50 -15.93 -5.04
C TYR A 122 7.76 -16.05 -3.54
N VAL A 123 7.61 -17.25 -2.99
CA VAL A 123 7.79 -17.50 -1.55
C VAL A 123 9.28 -17.46 -1.22
N VAL A 124 9.81 -16.27 -1.00
CA VAL A 124 11.17 -16.13 -0.43
C VAL A 124 11.07 -16.40 1.07
N PRO A 125 11.94 -17.27 1.63
CA PRO A 125 12.05 -17.42 3.07
C PRO A 125 12.35 -16.07 3.75
N GLN A 126 12.00 -15.94 5.03
CA GLN A 126 12.42 -14.79 5.85
C GLN A 126 13.95 -14.64 5.71
N PRO A 127 14.53 -13.44 5.49
CA PRO A 127 14.16 -12.14 6.09
C PRO A 127 13.62 -11.07 5.13
N ALA A 128 13.52 -11.35 3.83
CA ALA A 128 13.19 -10.34 2.80
C ALA A 128 11.87 -9.59 3.08
N ARG A 129 10.88 -10.28 3.66
CA ARG A 129 9.59 -9.71 4.06
C ARG A 129 9.75 -8.65 5.16
N GLY A 130 10.50 -8.97 6.21
CA GLY A 130 10.72 -8.06 7.34
C GLY A 130 11.45 -6.80 6.93
N ILE A 131 12.44 -6.92 6.04
CA ILE A 131 13.22 -5.77 5.52
C ILE A 131 12.31 -4.84 4.70
N SER A 132 11.57 -5.39 3.74
CA SER A 132 10.66 -4.58 2.90
C SER A 132 9.52 -3.93 3.71
N TRP A 133 9.05 -4.62 4.75
CA TRP A 133 8.09 -4.06 5.69
C TRP A 133 8.70 -2.91 6.49
N GLY A 134 9.88 -3.13 7.09
CA GLY A 134 10.57 -2.16 7.94
C GLY A 134 10.98 -0.88 7.23
N ILE A 135 11.41 -0.96 5.97
CA ILE A 135 11.71 0.23 5.15
C ILE A 135 10.46 1.11 5.01
N GLY A 136 9.32 0.52 4.65
CA GLY A 136 8.09 1.29 4.50
C GLY A 136 7.61 1.89 5.82
N TYR A 137 7.74 1.15 6.91
CA TYR A 137 7.37 1.63 8.25
C TYR A 137 8.24 2.81 8.70
N ALA A 138 9.56 2.72 8.49
CA ALA A 138 10.50 3.79 8.81
C ALA A 138 10.25 5.07 7.99
N ILE A 139 9.95 4.94 6.69
CA ILE A 139 9.62 6.08 5.82
C ILE A 139 8.35 6.79 6.31
N THR A 140 7.29 6.03 6.59
CA THR A 140 6.03 6.58 7.11
C THR A 140 6.24 7.26 8.47
N GLY A 141 6.99 6.63 9.37
CA GLY A 141 7.32 7.19 10.68
C GLY A 141 8.12 8.50 10.57
N TYR A 142 9.13 8.54 9.70
CA TYR A 142 9.90 9.75 9.44
C TYR A 142 9.00 10.91 8.98
N MET A 143 8.12 10.67 8.00
CA MET A 143 7.19 11.69 7.49
C MET A 143 6.22 12.17 8.57
N ALA A 144 5.68 11.26 9.38
CA ALA A 144 4.78 11.59 10.48
C ALA A 144 5.49 12.45 11.56
N VAL A 145 6.70 12.07 11.98
CA VAL A 145 7.49 12.83 12.96
C VAL A 145 7.84 14.22 12.42
N ARG A 146 8.24 14.32 11.15
CA ARG A 146 8.52 15.63 10.51
C ARG A 146 7.29 16.53 10.47
N THR A 147 6.14 15.96 10.13
CA THR A 147 4.85 16.69 10.12
C THR A 147 4.50 17.17 11.53
N MET A 148 4.61 16.30 12.53
CA MET A 148 4.37 16.62 13.93
C MET A 148 5.27 17.74 14.43
N LEU A 149 6.58 17.69 14.15
CA LEU A 149 7.52 18.74 14.58
C LEU A 149 7.29 20.09 13.88
N HIS A 150 6.75 20.08 12.67
CA HIS A 150 6.45 21.29 11.92
C HIS A 150 5.19 21.99 12.46
N PHE A 151 4.11 21.25 12.66
CA PHE A 151 2.80 21.80 13.06
C PHE A 151 2.52 21.74 14.58
N GLY A 152 3.24 20.92 15.34
CA GLY A 152 3.06 20.73 16.78
C GLY A 152 3.56 21.87 17.66
N ARG A 153 3.64 23.08 17.11
CA ARG A 153 4.03 24.31 17.81
C ARG A 153 2.75 25.04 18.22
N PHE A 154 2.08 24.52 19.23
CA PHE A 154 0.93 25.15 19.88
C PHE A 154 1.26 25.44 21.34
#